data_AF-A0A1Z9M525-F1
#
_entry.id   AF-A0A1Z9M525-F1
#
_cell.length_a   1.000
_cell.length_b   1.000
_cell.length_c   1.000
_cell.angle_alpha   90.00
_cell.angle_beta   90.00
_cell.angle_gamma   90.00
#
_symmetry.space_group_name_H-M   'P 1'
#
loop_
_entity.id
_entity.type
_entity.pdbx_description
1 polymer ?
#
loop_
_entity_poly.entity_id
_entity_poly.type
_entity_poly.pdbx_seq_one_letter_code
_entity_poly.pdbx_strand_id
1 'polypeptide(L)'
;MKVNVRMNLSHFLNKKFEEQVINKLEKIHKDSIKYYLTLWYEDGSVKSDDVKRFILDYEKRLHFKTNIKVGDDLGPNDFVWFDIIDAGNVNKTNRVRFQYTYNKEDGILDGLNEYHKCAKFCTSEKPPKRQKRNDNESSDYRKP
;
A
#
# COMPACT_ATOMS: atom_id res chain seq x y z
N MET A 1 14.45 2.97 0.14
CA MET A 1 13.38 2.41 1.00
C MET A 1 12.56 1.44 0.17
N LYS A 2 12.22 0.25 0.70
CA LYS A 2 11.36 -0.70 -0.03
C LYS A 2 9.90 -0.41 0.33
N VAL A 3 9.11 -0.05 -0.67
CA VAL A 3 7.69 0.25 -0.53
C VAL A 3 6.92 -0.98 -1.02
N ASN A 4 5.90 -1.41 -0.29
CA ASN A 4 4.98 -2.43 -0.77
C ASN A 4 3.53 -1.98 -0.49
N VAL A 5 2.63 -2.42 -1.36
CA VAL A 5 1.20 -2.16 -1.23
C VAL A 5 0.47 -3.49 -1.26
N ARG A 6 -0.46 -3.65 -0.31
CA ARG A 6 -1.30 -4.83 -0.19
C ARG A 6 -2.76 -4.44 -0.39
N MET A 7 -3.49 -5.27 -1.13
CA MET A 7 -4.92 -5.06 -1.39
C MET A 7 -5.64 -6.38 -1.68
N ASN A 8 -6.95 -6.38 -1.50
CA ASN A 8 -7.79 -7.54 -1.80
C ASN A 8 -8.17 -7.56 -3.30
N LEU A 9 -7.83 -8.65 -3.99
CA LEU A 9 -8.09 -8.89 -5.40
C LEU A 9 -9.58 -9.05 -5.69
N SER A 10 -10.32 -9.75 -4.82
CA SER A 10 -11.76 -10.04 -5.06
C SER A 10 -12.61 -8.77 -5.10
N HIS A 11 -12.15 -7.69 -4.47
CA HIS A 11 -12.90 -6.45 -4.40
C HIS A 11 -12.90 -5.67 -5.71
N PHE A 12 -11.96 -5.90 -6.63
CA PHE A 12 -11.92 -5.19 -7.91
C PHE A 12 -11.93 -6.10 -9.14
N LEU A 13 -11.66 -7.39 -8.99
CA LEU A 13 -11.65 -8.34 -10.09
C LEU A 13 -13.06 -8.51 -10.71
N ASN A 14 -13.13 -8.53 -12.05
CA ASN A 14 -14.34 -8.57 -12.86
C ASN A 14 -15.31 -7.40 -12.62
N LYS A 15 -14.83 -6.26 -12.09
CA LYS A 15 -15.65 -5.07 -11.83
C LYS A 15 -15.32 -3.93 -12.78
N LYS A 16 -16.26 -2.99 -12.90
CA LYS A 16 -16.15 -1.82 -13.79
C LYS A 16 -14.92 -0.95 -13.52
N PHE A 17 -14.39 -0.98 -12.31
CA PHE A 17 -13.23 -0.19 -11.90
C PHE A 17 -11.91 -0.96 -11.89
N GLU A 18 -11.89 -2.22 -12.31
CA GLU A 18 -10.66 -3.03 -12.41
C GLU A 18 -9.59 -2.32 -13.23
N GLU A 19 -9.95 -1.88 -14.45
CA GLU A 19 -9.04 -1.18 -15.32
C GLU A 19 -8.56 0.15 -14.71
N GLN A 20 -9.41 0.84 -13.95
CA GLN A 20 -9.04 2.07 -13.26
C GLN A 20 -8.01 1.83 -12.15
N VAL A 21 -8.14 0.72 -11.41
CA VAL A 21 -7.17 0.28 -10.39
C VAL A 21 -5.81 0.03 -11.04
N ILE A 22 -5.79 -0.73 -12.15
CA ILE A 22 -4.55 -1.02 -12.89
C ILE A 22 -3.92 0.25 -13.46
N ASN A 23 -4.72 1.13 -14.07
CA ASN A 23 -4.23 2.41 -14.61
C ASN A 23 -3.59 3.29 -13.52
N LYS A 24 -4.15 3.31 -12.31
CA LYS A 24 -3.57 4.02 -11.18
C LYS A 24 -2.25 3.40 -10.72
N LEU A 25 -2.19 2.08 -10.60
CA LEU A 25 -0.95 1.37 -10.25
C LEU A 25 0.16 1.64 -11.27
N GLU A 26 -0.16 1.62 -12.56
CA GLU A 26 0.77 1.96 -13.64
C GLU A 26 1.26 3.40 -13.54
N LYS A 27 0.35 4.35 -13.25
CA LYS A 27 0.70 5.76 -13.04
C LYS A 27 1.65 5.94 -11.86
N ILE A 28 1.41 5.26 -10.74
CA ILE A 28 2.29 5.32 -9.57
C ILE A 28 3.69 4.78 -9.90
N HIS A 29 3.76 3.73 -10.72
CA HIS A 29 5.03 3.17 -11.16
C HIS A 29 5.79 4.15 -12.08
N LYS A 30 5.08 4.85 -12.98
CA LYS A 30 5.65 5.89 -13.86
C LYS A 30 6.24 7.06 -13.08
N ASP A 31 5.71 7.39 -11.90
CA ASP A 31 6.26 8.40 -10.99
C ASP A 31 7.59 7.94 -10.31
N SER A 32 8.27 6.94 -10.88
CA SER A 32 9.57 6.38 -10.45
C SER A 32 9.57 5.75 -9.06
N ILE A 33 8.38 5.44 -8.53
CA ILE A 33 8.21 4.74 -7.25
C ILE A 33 8.37 3.24 -7.52
N LYS A 34 9.47 2.66 -7.05
CA LYS A 34 9.69 1.21 -7.08
C LYS A 34 8.95 0.57 -5.90
N TYR A 35 7.92 -0.21 -6.18
CA TYR A 35 7.14 -0.91 -5.16
C TYR A 35 6.83 -2.35 -5.52
N TYR A 36 6.44 -3.12 -4.51
CA TYR A 36 5.96 -4.49 -4.63
C TYR A 36 4.45 -4.51 -4.40
N LEU A 37 3.70 -5.17 -5.29
CA LEU A 37 2.26 -5.34 -5.14
C LEU A 37 1.97 -6.72 -4.55
N THR A 38 1.16 -6.76 -3.49
CA THR A 38 0.65 -8.00 -2.92
C THR A 38 -0.86 -8.01 -3.02
N LEU A 39 -1.39 -8.91 -3.83
CA LEU A 39 -2.81 -9.15 -4.00
C LEU A 39 -3.17 -10.38 -3.17
N TRP A 40 -4.26 -10.31 -2.43
CA TRP A 40 -4.77 -11.46 -1.70
C TRP A 40 -6.25 -11.65 -1.97
N TYR A 41 -6.77 -12.87 -1.83
CA TYR A 41 -8.20 -13.15 -1.93
C TYR A 41 -8.57 -14.28 -0.98
N GLU A 42 -9.81 -14.29 -0.51
CA GLU A 42 -10.31 -15.38 0.35
C GLU A 42 -10.52 -16.66 -0.48
N ASP A 43 -10.29 -17.82 0.12
CA ASP A 43 -10.49 -19.09 -0.57
C ASP A 43 -11.97 -19.22 -1.00
N GLY A 44 -12.19 -19.58 -2.26
CA GLY A 44 -13.53 -19.62 -2.88
C GLY A 44 -14.13 -18.27 -3.29
N SER A 45 -13.53 -17.12 -2.95
CA SER A 45 -14.05 -15.80 -3.35
C SER A 45 -13.82 -15.47 -4.83
N VAL A 46 -12.82 -16.10 -5.44
CA VAL A 46 -12.42 -15.88 -6.83
C VAL A 46 -12.25 -17.22 -7.53
N LYS A 47 -12.72 -17.35 -8.77
CA LYS A 47 -12.49 -18.55 -9.59
C LYS A 47 -11.05 -18.55 -10.11
N SER A 48 -10.41 -19.71 -10.10
CA SER A 48 -9.03 -19.84 -10.62
C SER A 48 -8.89 -19.38 -12.07
N ASP A 49 -9.94 -19.50 -12.89
CA ASP A 49 -9.94 -19.04 -14.27
C ASP A 49 -9.92 -17.50 -14.38
N ASP A 50 -10.59 -16.79 -13.48
CA ASP A 50 -10.58 -15.33 -13.42
C ASP A 50 -9.19 -14.81 -13.01
N VAL A 51 -8.52 -15.48 -12.07
CA VAL A 51 -7.13 -15.15 -11.69
C VAL A 51 -6.17 -15.37 -12.86
N LYS A 52 -6.31 -16.48 -13.58
CA LYS A 52 -5.47 -16.76 -14.77
C LYS A 52 -5.67 -15.70 -15.84
N ARG A 53 -6.92 -15.32 -16.12
CA ARG A 53 -7.25 -14.25 -17.05
C ARG A 53 -6.60 -12.93 -16.63
N PHE A 54 -6.76 -12.55 -15.36
CA PHE A 54 -6.14 -11.34 -14.81
C PHE A 54 -4.62 -11.31 -15.01
N ILE A 55 -3.95 -12.43 -14.74
CA ILE A 55 -2.50 -12.55 -14.94
C ILE A 55 -2.17 -12.34 -16.43
N LEU A 56 -2.84 -13.04 -17.35
CA LEU A 56 -2.56 -12.94 -18.79
C LEU A 56 -2.84 -11.54 -19.35
N ASP A 57 -3.94 -10.91 -18.92
CA ASP A 57 -4.37 -9.60 -19.41
C ASP A 57 -3.43 -8.47 -18.93
N TYR A 58 -2.89 -8.59 -17.71
CA TYR A 58 -2.12 -7.52 -17.08
C TYR A 58 -0.63 -7.80 -16.88
N GLU A 59 -0.12 -9.01 -17.12
CA GLU A 59 1.31 -9.35 -17.03
C GLU A 59 2.17 -8.42 -17.91
N LYS A 60 1.69 -8.10 -19.11
CA LYS A 60 2.38 -7.18 -20.03
C LYS A 60 2.37 -5.72 -19.57
N ARG A 61 1.43 -5.33 -18.70
CA ARG A 61 1.22 -3.94 -18.24
C ARG A 61 1.82 -3.69 -16.86
N LEU A 62 1.78 -4.69 -15.99
CA LEU A 62 2.30 -4.66 -14.63
C LEU A 62 3.79 -5.06 -14.63
N HIS A 63 4.66 -4.16 -15.08
CA HIS A 63 6.11 -4.39 -15.14
C HIS A 63 6.82 -4.44 -13.76
N PHE A 64 6.09 -4.47 -12.66
CA PHE A 64 6.62 -4.53 -11.31
C PHE A 64 6.19 -5.81 -10.61
N LYS A 65 7.03 -6.26 -9.67
CA LYS A 65 6.85 -7.53 -8.99
C LYS A 65 5.52 -7.55 -8.22
N THR A 66 4.64 -8.45 -8.67
CA THR A 66 3.31 -8.69 -8.12
C THR A 66 3.27 -10.10 -7.52
N ASN A 67 2.75 -10.21 -6.29
CA ASN A 67 2.55 -11.48 -5.61
C ASN A 67 1.05 -11.67 -5.36
N ILE A 68 0.49 -12.81 -5.73
CA ILE A 68 -0.92 -13.14 -5.52
C ILE A 68 -0.98 -14.32 -4.54
N LYS A 69 -1.66 -14.15 -3.41
CA LYS A 69 -1.80 -15.16 -2.36
C LYS A 69 -3.26 -15.46 -2.04
N VAL A 70 -3.53 -16.70 -1.59
CA VAL A 70 -4.81 -17.08 -0.99
C VAL A 70 -4.76 -16.76 0.50
N GLY A 71 -5.81 -16.16 1.03
CA GLY A 71 -5.93 -15.78 2.43
C GLY A 71 -5.26 -14.44 2.78
N ASP A 72 -5.69 -13.87 3.88
CA ASP A 72 -5.24 -12.57 4.37
C ASP A 72 -4.14 -12.67 5.45
N ASP A 73 -3.72 -13.88 5.80
CA ASP A 73 -2.75 -14.12 6.85
C ASP A 73 -1.41 -13.42 6.60
N LEU A 74 -0.88 -12.81 7.66
CA LEU A 74 0.45 -12.20 7.69
C LEU A 74 1.33 -13.01 8.64
N GLY A 75 2.34 -13.68 8.11
CA GLY A 75 3.36 -14.36 8.90
C GLY A 75 4.23 -13.38 9.69
N PRO A 76 5.07 -13.86 10.62
CA PRO A 76 5.97 -13.02 11.41
C PRO A 76 6.93 -12.15 10.57
N ASN A 77 7.32 -12.64 9.39
CA ASN A 77 8.25 -11.97 8.48
C ASN A 77 7.54 -11.15 7.38
N ASP A 78 6.20 -11.17 7.36
CA ASP A 78 5.42 -10.44 6.36
C ASP A 78 5.16 -9.02 6.86
N PHE A 79 6.02 -8.11 6.41
CA PHE A 79 5.85 -6.68 6.68
C PHE A 79 5.09 -6.00 5.53
N VAL A 80 3.99 -5.32 5.86
CA VAL A 80 3.20 -4.53 4.91
C VAL A 80 3.43 -3.05 5.18
N TRP A 81 3.90 -2.33 4.18
CA TRP A 81 4.16 -0.91 4.26
C TRP A 81 2.88 -0.10 4.10
N PHE A 82 2.02 -0.45 3.13
CA PHE A 82 0.71 0.17 2.96
C PHE A 82 -0.36 -0.90 2.71
N ASP A 83 -1.35 -0.98 3.58
CA ASP A 83 -2.46 -1.94 3.46
C ASP A 83 -3.76 -1.21 3.11
N ILE A 84 -4.39 -1.60 2.01
CA ILE A 84 -5.69 -1.09 1.57
C ILE A 84 -6.71 -2.20 1.81
N ILE A 85 -7.56 -2.02 2.82
CA ILE A 85 -8.42 -3.09 3.34
C ILE A 85 -9.84 -2.60 3.62
N ASP A 86 -10.81 -3.49 3.48
CA ASP A 86 -12.19 -3.24 3.87
C ASP A 86 -12.33 -3.16 5.40
N ALA A 87 -13.27 -2.36 5.88
CA ALA A 87 -13.57 -2.18 7.29
C ALA A 87 -13.89 -3.50 8.03
N GLY A 88 -14.51 -4.46 7.35
CA GLY A 88 -14.82 -5.78 7.92
C GLY A 88 -13.59 -6.65 8.17
N ASN A 89 -12.53 -6.46 7.39
CA ASN A 89 -11.32 -7.30 7.42
C ASN A 89 -10.14 -6.62 8.14
N VAL A 90 -10.38 -5.51 8.85
CA VAL A 90 -9.33 -4.77 9.54
C VAL A 90 -8.69 -5.63 10.64
N ASN A 91 -7.46 -6.05 10.39
CA ASN A 91 -6.66 -6.76 11.38
C ASN A 91 -5.73 -5.78 12.13
N LYS A 92 -5.86 -5.71 13.46
CA LYS A 92 -5.01 -4.88 14.32
C LYS A 92 -3.67 -5.57 14.57
N THR A 93 -2.84 -5.67 13.53
CA THR A 93 -1.47 -6.19 13.66
C THR A 93 -0.45 -5.07 13.61
N ASN A 94 0.64 -5.21 14.38
CA ASN A 94 1.78 -4.29 14.32
C ASN A 94 2.68 -4.50 13.08
N ARG A 95 2.23 -5.31 12.12
CA ARG A 95 2.97 -5.66 10.89
C ARG A 95 2.68 -4.72 9.73
N VAL A 96 1.71 -3.82 9.91
CA VAL A 96 1.29 -2.83 8.93
C VAL A 96 1.80 -1.46 9.35
N ARG A 97 2.44 -0.72 8.43
CA ARG A 97 2.96 0.63 8.72
C ARG A 97 1.94 1.73 8.47
N PHE A 98 1.29 1.68 7.32
CA PHE A 98 0.20 2.56 6.93
C PHE A 98 -0.98 1.71 6.52
N GLN A 99 -2.17 2.15 6.89
CA GLN A 99 -3.40 1.44 6.59
C GLN A 99 -4.43 2.44 6.10
N TYR A 100 -5.11 2.08 5.01
CA TYR A 100 -6.28 2.77 4.51
C TYR A 100 -7.47 1.82 4.57
N THR A 101 -8.49 2.22 5.33
CA THR A 101 -9.71 1.45 5.50
C THR A 101 -10.83 2.07 4.69
N TYR A 102 -11.52 1.26 3.89
CA TYR A 102 -12.70 1.66 3.14
C TYR A 102 -13.95 0.87 3.56
N ASN A 103 -15.13 1.44 3.36
CA ASN A 103 -16.42 0.78 3.65
C ASN A 103 -17.12 0.26 2.37
N LYS A 104 -16.70 0.75 1.21
CA LYS A 104 -17.23 0.39 -0.11
C LYS A 104 -16.06 0.05 -0.99
N GLU A 105 -16.25 -0.92 -1.87
CA GLU A 105 -15.19 -1.47 -2.73
C GLU A 105 -14.59 -0.41 -3.67
N ASP A 106 -15.40 0.56 -4.13
CA ASP A 106 -14.94 1.70 -4.92
C ASP A 106 -13.88 2.55 -4.18
N GLY A 107 -13.88 2.50 -2.84
CA GLY A 107 -12.91 3.18 -1.98
C GLY A 107 -11.47 2.70 -2.14
N ILE A 108 -11.24 1.56 -2.81
CA ILE A 108 -9.89 1.12 -3.20
C ILE A 108 -9.20 2.19 -4.08
N LEU A 109 -9.95 2.86 -4.95
CA LEU A 109 -9.41 3.92 -5.81
C LEU A 109 -8.88 5.10 -5.01
N ASP A 110 -9.53 5.43 -3.89
CA ASP A 110 -9.10 6.48 -2.98
C ASP A 110 -7.92 6.01 -2.13
N GLY A 111 -7.92 4.75 -1.69
CA GLY A 111 -6.78 4.13 -1.03
C GLY A 111 -5.51 4.17 -1.89
N LEU A 112 -5.63 3.95 -3.20
CA LEU A 112 -4.52 4.10 -4.15
C LEU A 112 -4.02 5.53 -4.28
N ASN A 113 -4.91 6.52 -4.22
CA ASN A 113 -4.51 7.93 -4.22
C ASN A 113 -3.72 8.28 -2.96
N GLU A 114 -4.16 7.80 -1.79
CA GLU A 114 -3.46 8.01 -0.52
C GLU A 114 -2.12 7.27 -0.49
N TYR A 115 -2.08 6.03 -0.96
CA TYR A 115 -0.83 5.29 -1.14
C TYR A 115 0.16 6.08 -2.00
N HIS A 116 -0.29 6.65 -3.12
CA HIS A 116 0.57 7.46 -3.98
C HIS A 116 1.13 8.68 -3.26
N LYS A 117 0.29 9.44 -2.55
CA LYS A 117 0.72 10.62 -1.77
C LYS A 117 1.74 10.22 -0.70
N CYS A 118 1.46 9.16 0.07
CA CYS A 118 2.34 8.66 1.12
C CYS A 118 3.66 8.17 0.55
N ALA A 119 3.63 7.39 -0.53
CA ALA A 119 4.82 6.87 -1.18
C ALA A 119 5.70 8.02 -1.67
N LYS A 120 5.13 8.99 -2.39
CA LYS A 120 5.83 10.17 -2.87
C LYS A 120 6.46 10.99 -1.74
N PHE A 121 5.74 11.24 -0.65
CA PHE A 121 6.26 11.95 0.52
C PHE A 121 7.40 11.19 1.21
N CYS A 122 7.30 9.86 1.25
CA CYS A 122 8.28 9.01 1.93
C CYS A 122 9.54 8.76 1.10
N THR A 123 9.45 8.80 -0.23
CA THR A 123 10.57 8.57 -1.15
C THR A 123 11.21 9.85 -1.67
N SER A 124 10.58 11.02 -1.52
CA SER A 124 11.17 12.29 -1.94
C SER A 124 12.43 12.64 -1.14
N GLU A 125 13.31 13.41 -1.76
CA GLU A 125 14.49 13.92 -1.08
C GLU A 125 14.08 14.77 0.12
N LYS A 126 14.60 14.40 1.29
CA LYS A 126 14.29 15.12 2.52
C LYS A 126 14.98 16.48 2.46
N PRO A 127 14.29 17.57 2.84
CA PRO A 127 14.94 18.86 2.92
C PRO A 127 16.13 18.78 3.89
N PRO A 128 17.23 19.50 3.61
CA PRO A 128 18.39 19.49 4.47
C PRO A 128 17.98 19.92 5.88
N LYS A 129 18.26 19.07 6.87
CA LYS A 129 17.94 19.37 8.27
C LYS A 129 18.72 20.60 8.71
N ARG A 130 18.02 21.70 9.00
CA ARG A 130 18.61 22.80 9.76
C ARG A 130 18.80 22.33 11.21
N GLN A 131 20.03 22.40 11.71
CA GLN A 131 20.33 22.06 13.10
C GLN A 131 19.50 22.94 14.04
N LYS A 132 18.75 22.32 14.96
CA LYS A 132 18.07 23.04 16.04
C LYS A 132 19.16 23.58 16.98
N ARG A 133 19.21 24.91 17.15
CA ARG A 133 20.06 25.55 18.16
C ARG A 133 19.50 25.20 19.56
N ASN A 134 20.32 24.55 20.37
CA ASN A 134 20.03 24.18 21.76
C ASN A 134 20.92 24.95 22.75
N ASP A 135 21.55 26.04 22.31
CA ASP A 135 22.49 26.88 23.06
C ASP A 135 21.81 27.99 23.88
N ASN A 136 20.56 27.78 24.32
CA ASN A 136 19.91 28.73 25.21
C ASN A 136 20.44 28.52 26.64
N GLU A 137 21.38 29.37 27.06
CA GLU A 137 22.01 29.39 28.39
C GLU A 137 21.05 29.78 29.54
N SER A 138 19.75 30.01 29.28
CA SER A 138 18.78 30.48 30.27
C SER A 138 18.20 29.40 31.20
N SER A 139 18.91 28.29 31.46
CA SER A 139 18.48 27.29 32.45
C SER A 139 19.05 27.57 33.85
N ASP A 140 18.72 28.74 34.42
CA ASP A 140 18.90 29.07 35.84
C ASP A 140 17.82 28.36 36.71
N TYR A 141 17.75 27.03 36.64
CA TYR A 141 16.87 26.22 37.49
C TYR A 141 17.65 25.17 38.27
N ARG A 142 18.63 25.64 39.05
CA ARG A 142 19.04 24.97 40.29
C ARG A 142 19.33 26.06 41.32
N LYS A 143 18.29 26.49 42.03
CA LYS A 143 18.51 27.14 43.32
C LYS A 143 18.74 26.05 44.37
N PRO A 144 19.76 26.20 45.23
CA PRO A 144 20.09 25.26 46.30
C PRO A 144 18.99 25.18 47.37
#